data_AF-A0A953EEI2-F1
#
_entry.id   AF-A0A953EEI2-F1
#
_cell.length_a   1.000
_cell.length_b   1.000
_cell.length_c   1.000
_cell.angle_alpha   90.00
_cell.angle_beta   90.00
_cell.angle_gamma   90.00
#
_symmetry.space_group_name_H-M   'P 1'
#
loop_
_entity.id
_entity.type
_entity.pdbx_description
1 polymer ?
#
loop_
_entity_poly.entity_id
_entity_poly.type
_entity_poly.pdbx_seq_one_letter_code
_entity_poly.pdbx_strand_id
1 'polypeptide(L)'
;VRTGYSAIADEWVGIRPGTDGLLVLALVHELLRADRVDAEFLARYTNATWLVVRNPGGADDGLFARDEAGKPLAWDRARGAMDAAAADLSPVLVGEFTLPDGRRVQPVFHLMAERYLGADYAPEAVAERCGVPAERIRRIAAEIADVAFNQPVVLDQPWTDVWGRRHEKMIGRPVAFHAMRGISAHSNGFHTCRALHLLQMLLGAVDTPGSWRYKSPFPRPIPPGPGPAGRGAKPNTPLSGNLLAFPHGPDDLLVEEDGTPLRVDKAFSWEAPLALHGMMHTVIGNAGAGDPYPIDTLFMFMANMAWNSAMNPGEVIRILTEKRPDGEYVIPHVIYSDAYFSETVPYADLILPDTTYLERWDCISILDRPIGSAHGAGDSIRQPVVKPDRDVRPFQDVLIELGARLGLPAFVKEDGSPRYKDYPDYIVNHERTPGVGPLAGFRGKDGSKKGVGEPNPDQLQRYIENGCFWRDHLPPEQQYFKHANRAYLDQAKAMGLIGKADQIVMQIWSEPLQKFRLAAEGHGAKQPPAHLRERVRRYCDPLPIWYAPLE
;
A
#
# COMPACT_ATOMS: atom_id res chain seq x y z
N VAL A 1 20.40 0.98 19.88
CA VAL A 1 19.36 0.86 20.93
C VAL A 1 18.90 -0.59 20.96
N ARG A 2 18.95 -1.26 22.12
CA ARG A 2 18.29 -2.57 22.30
C ARG A 2 16.86 -2.29 22.77
N THR A 3 15.88 -2.86 22.09
CA THR A 3 14.46 -2.67 22.43
C THR A 3 13.96 -3.85 23.27
N GLY A 4 12.72 -3.77 23.78
CA GLY A 4 12.10 -4.91 24.49
C GLY A 4 12.05 -6.18 23.64
N TYR A 5 11.82 -6.07 22.33
CA TYR A 5 11.87 -7.21 21.41
C TYR A 5 13.27 -7.82 21.31
N SER A 6 14.32 -7.00 21.39
CA SER A 6 15.70 -7.49 21.35
C SER A 6 16.09 -8.32 22.57
N ALA A 7 15.34 -8.24 23.68
CA ALA A 7 15.63 -8.98 24.90
C ALA A 7 15.14 -10.45 24.86
N ILE A 8 14.19 -10.76 23.97
CA ILE A 8 13.62 -12.10 23.81
C ILE A 8 14.03 -12.78 22.49
N ALA A 9 14.86 -12.11 21.69
CA ALA A 9 15.38 -12.65 20.44
C ALA A 9 16.64 -13.49 20.71
N ASP A 10 16.82 -14.58 19.96
CA ASP A 10 18.03 -15.42 20.04
C ASP A 10 19.29 -14.63 19.63
N GLU A 11 19.14 -13.69 18.69
CA GLU A 11 20.21 -12.84 18.22
C GLU A 11 19.74 -11.38 18.01
N TRP A 12 20.58 -10.44 18.46
CA TRP A 12 20.42 -9.02 18.15
C TRP A 12 21.53 -8.53 17.19
N VAL A 13 21.13 -8.00 16.04
CA VAL A 13 22.04 -7.40 15.05
C VAL A 13 21.98 -5.87 15.20
N GLY A 14 23.07 -5.27 15.67
CA GLY A 14 23.23 -3.83 15.71
C GLY A 14 23.60 -3.29 14.34
N ILE A 15 22.67 -2.60 13.69
CA ILE A 15 22.85 -2.03 12.35
C ILE A 15 22.90 -0.50 12.40
N ARG A 16 23.65 0.13 11.49
CA ARG A 16 23.65 1.58 11.31
C ARG A 16 22.28 2.04 10.77
N PRO A 17 21.62 3.04 11.39
CA PRO A 17 20.32 3.53 10.92
C PRO A 17 20.31 3.89 9.43
N GLY A 18 19.23 3.54 8.73
CA GLY A 18 19.07 3.81 7.29
C GLY A 18 19.85 2.88 6.37
N THR A 19 20.52 1.84 6.89
CA THR A 19 21.32 0.89 6.10
C THR A 19 20.73 -0.51 6.00
N ASP A 20 19.52 -0.71 6.51
CA ASP A 20 18.78 -1.99 6.48
C ASP A 20 18.62 -2.52 5.06
N GLY A 21 18.24 -1.66 4.10
CA GLY A 21 18.10 -2.04 2.70
C GLY A 21 19.42 -2.55 2.10
N LEU A 22 20.56 -2.01 2.54
CA LEU A 22 21.87 -2.46 2.09
C LEU A 22 22.21 -3.85 2.62
N LEU A 23 21.92 -4.12 3.91
CA LEU A 23 22.06 -5.46 4.48
C LEU A 23 21.16 -6.47 3.75
N VAL A 24 19.89 -6.12 3.52
CA VAL A 24 18.95 -6.99 2.81
C VAL A 24 19.44 -7.32 1.40
N LEU A 25 19.93 -6.34 0.65
CA LEU A 25 20.47 -6.58 -0.70
C LEU A 25 21.76 -7.42 -0.69
N ALA A 26 22.56 -7.36 0.38
CA ALA A 26 23.69 -8.27 0.57
C ALA A 26 23.28 -9.71 0.89
N LEU A 27 22.17 -9.91 1.61
CA LEU A 27 21.58 -11.24 1.79
C LEU A 27 21.06 -11.79 0.45
N VAL A 28 20.42 -10.94 -0.37
CA VAL A 28 20.00 -11.29 -1.73
C VAL A 28 21.21 -11.72 -2.59
N HIS A 29 22.32 -10.97 -2.53
CA HIS A 29 23.56 -11.33 -3.21
C HIS A 29 24.05 -12.72 -2.81
N GLU A 30 24.15 -13.02 -1.52
CA GLU A 30 24.64 -14.31 -1.02
C GLU A 30 23.71 -15.48 -1.42
N LEU A 31 22.39 -15.28 -1.38
CA LEU A 31 21.42 -16.30 -1.83
C LEU A 31 21.54 -16.59 -3.34
N LEU A 32 21.69 -15.55 -4.16
CA LEU A 32 21.89 -15.71 -5.61
C LEU A 32 23.22 -16.41 -5.91
N ARG A 33 24.30 -16.00 -5.24
CA ARG A 33 25.63 -16.61 -5.41
C ARG A 33 25.66 -18.09 -5.03
N ALA A 34 24.91 -18.46 -3.99
CA ALA A 34 24.81 -19.83 -3.50
C ALA A 34 23.81 -20.71 -4.27
N ASP A 35 23.11 -20.16 -5.27
CA ASP A 35 21.99 -20.81 -5.95
C ASP A 35 20.95 -21.35 -4.94
N ARG A 36 20.60 -20.50 -3.97
CA ARG A 36 19.62 -20.77 -2.90
C ARG A 36 18.42 -19.85 -3.09
N VAL A 37 17.72 -20.04 -4.21
CA VAL A 37 16.53 -19.29 -4.58
C VAL A 37 15.41 -20.23 -5.04
N ASP A 38 14.15 -19.82 -4.83
CA ASP A 38 12.97 -20.57 -5.22
C ASP A 38 12.62 -20.38 -6.70
N ALA A 39 13.34 -21.04 -7.61
CA ALA A 39 13.08 -20.88 -9.04
C ALA A 39 11.62 -21.23 -9.42
N GLU A 40 11.01 -22.23 -8.78
CA GLU A 40 9.63 -22.63 -9.05
C GLU A 40 8.61 -21.59 -8.57
N PHE A 41 8.76 -21.09 -7.34
CA PHE A 41 7.88 -20.04 -6.82
C PHE A 41 8.03 -18.74 -7.62
N LEU A 42 9.27 -18.34 -7.91
CA LEU A 42 9.55 -17.15 -8.72
C LEU A 42 8.88 -17.27 -10.09
N ALA A 43 9.07 -18.40 -10.77
CA ALA A 43 8.51 -18.62 -12.09
C ALA A 43 6.97 -18.64 -12.12
N ARG A 44 6.33 -19.14 -11.06
CA ARG A 44 4.87 -19.27 -10.99
C ARG A 44 4.17 -18.01 -10.49
N TYR A 45 4.67 -17.39 -9.43
CA TYR A 45 3.89 -16.44 -8.64
C TYR A 45 4.38 -14.99 -8.75
N THR A 46 5.49 -14.76 -9.46
CA THR A 46 6.06 -13.44 -9.64
C THR A 46 6.18 -13.08 -11.12
N ASN A 47 6.58 -11.84 -11.42
CA ASN A 47 6.93 -11.41 -12.76
C ASN A 47 8.36 -11.79 -13.19
N ALA A 48 9.06 -12.70 -12.48
CA ALA A 48 10.43 -13.13 -12.78
C ALA A 48 10.64 -13.59 -14.24
N THR A 49 9.61 -14.19 -14.86
CA THR A 49 9.66 -14.74 -16.23
C THR A 49 9.24 -13.75 -17.30
N TRP A 50 8.68 -12.59 -16.89
CA TRP A 50 8.17 -11.61 -17.83
C TRP A 50 9.33 -10.97 -18.60
N LEU A 51 9.13 -10.77 -19.89
CA LEU A 51 10.13 -10.20 -20.78
C LEU A 51 10.11 -8.68 -20.70
N VAL A 52 11.28 -8.10 -20.42
CA VAL A 52 11.53 -6.67 -20.38
C VAL A 52 12.23 -6.26 -21.66
N VAL A 53 11.73 -5.24 -22.34
CA VAL A 53 12.35 -4.66 -23.54
C VAL A 53 13.68 -4.00 -23.17
N ARG A 54 14.72 -4.30 -23.94
CA ARG A 54 16.04 -3.68 -23.84
C ARG A 54 16.28 -2.81 -25.06
N ASN A 55 15.99 -1.53 -24.91
CA ASN A 55 16.13 -0.50 -25.94
C ASN A 55 16.75 0.78 -25.34
N PRO A 56 18.02 0.77 -24.89
CA PRO A 56 18.59 1.90 -24.14
C PRO A 56 18.40 3.25 -24.85
N GLY A 57 17.78 4.21 -24.15
CA GLY A 57 17.45 5.54 -24.68
C GLY A 57 16.17 5.60 -25.55
N GLY A 58 15.48 4.47 -25.73
CA GLY A 58 14.19 4.37 -26.39
C GLY A 58 13.01 4.50 -25.43
N ALA A 59 11.86 4.88 -25.97
CA ALA A 59 10.65 5.17 -25.19
C ALA A 59 10.00 3.95 -24.51
N ASP A 60 10.41 2.74 -24.88
CA ASP A 60 9.92 1.48 -24.32
C ASP A 60 10.99 0.72 -23.52
N ASP A 61 12.17 1.30 -23.30
CA ASP A 61 13.23 0.65 -22.50
C ASP A 61 12.74 0.31 -21.10
N GLY A 62 12.95 -0.93 -20.68
CA GLY A 62 12.56 -1.39 -19.36
C GLY A 62 11.06 -1.64 -19.18
N LEU A 63 10.21 -1.43 -20.20
CA LEU A 63 8.79 -1.82 -20.16
C LEU A 63 8.63 -3.30 -20.46
N PHE A 64 7.54 -3.92 -19.99
CA PHE A 64 7.26 -5.31 -20.34
C PHE A 64 6.84 -5.43 -21.80
N ALA A 65 7.45 -6.40 -22.49
CA ALA A 65 6.99 -6.82 -23.81
C ALA A 65 5.60 -7.44 -23.69
N ARG A 66 4.70 -7.03 -24.59
CA ARG A 66 3.31 -7.47 -24.64
C ARG A 66 2.92 -7.90 -26.04
N ASP A 67 1.93 -8.80 -26.11
CA ASP A 67 1.22 -9.14 -27.34
C ASP A 67 0.23 -8.05 -27.76
N GLU A 68 -0.46 -8.27 -28.88
CA GLU A 68 -1.49 -7.36 -29.41
C GLU A 68 -2.68 -7.16 -28.45
N ALA A 69 -2.93 -8.12 -27.55
CA ALA A 69 -3.97 -8.04 -26.53
C ALA A 69 -3.50 -7.32 -25.25
N GLY A 70 -2.25 -6.84 -25.21
CA GLY A 70 -1.67 -6.16 -24.06
C GLY A 70 -1.23 -7.10 -22.93
N LYS A 71 -1.14 -8.41 -23.19
CA LYS A 71 -0.70 -9.39 -22.19
C LYS A 71 0.83 -9.47 -22.14
N PRO A 72 1.44 -9.51 -20.94
CA PRO A 72 2.88 -9.70 -20.79
C PRO A 72 3.36 -11.02 -21.40
N LEU A 73 4.53 -10.97 -22.04
CA LEU A 73 5.15 -12.14 -22.65
C LEU A 73 6.22 -12.77 -21.74
N ALA A 74 6.39 -14.08 -21.83
CA ALA A 74 7.51 -14.84 -21.28
C ALA A 74 8.20 -15.65 -22.37
N TRP A 75 9.46 -16.06 -22.17
CA TRP A 75 10.16 -16.94 -23.11
C TRP A 75 9.99 -18.41 -22.73
N ASP A 76 9.32 -19.17 -23.59
CA ASP A 76 9.20 -20.62 -23.49
C ASP A 76 10.38 -21.32 -24.15
N ARG A 77 10.89 -22.37 -23.48
CA ARG A 77 12.07 -23.13 -23.93
C ARG A 77 11.92 -23.71 -25.34
N ALA A 78 10.73 -24.16 -25.72
CA ALA A 78 10.50 -24.84 -27.00
C ALA A 78 9.82 -23.95 -28.04
N ARG A 79 8.98 -23.00 -27.60
CA ARG A 79 8.08 -22.23 -28.46
C ARG A 79 8.48 -20.77 -28.64
N GLY A 80 9.45 -20.26 -27.88
CA GLY A 80 9.82 -18.85 -27.89
C GLY A 80 8.83 -17.98 -27.10
N ALA A 81 8.64 -16.72 -27.51
CA ALA A 81 7.80 -15.78 -26.78
C ALA A 81 6.31 -16.17 -26.81
N MET A 82 5.66 -16.21 -25.64
CA MET A 82 4.23 -16.50 -25.48
C MET A 82 3.64 -15.81 -24.24
N ASP A 83 2.32 -15.91 -24.03
CA ASP A 83 1.61 -15.36 -22.87
C ASP A 83 2.25 -15.85 -21.55
N ALA A 84 2.69 -14.91 -20.70
CA ALA A 84 3.33 -15.22 -19.43
C ALA A 84 2.40 -15.91 -18.43
N ALA A 85 1.07 -15.85 -18.62
CA ALA A 85 0.07 -16.51 -17.78
C ALA A 85 -0.29 -17.93 -18.24
N ALA A 86 0.28 -18.41 -19.35
CA ALA A 86 -0.04 -19.72 -19.91
C ALA A 86 0.27 -20.86 -18.93
N ALA A 87 -0.70 -21.76 -18.72
CA ALA A 87 -0.60 -22.85 -17.74
C ALA A 87 0.49 -23.88 -18.09
N ASP A 88 0.77 -24.04 -19.37
CA ASP A 88 1.73 -24.98 -19.95
C ASP A 88 3.07 -24.32 -20.29
N LEU A 89 3.32 -23.10 -19.84
CA LEU A 89 4.59 -22.39 -20.02
C LEU A 89 5.75 -23.19 -19.41
N SER A 90 6.82 -23.40 -20.18
CA SER A 90 8.12 -23.88 -19.72
C SER A 90 9.12 -22.71 -19.72
N PRO A 91 9.14 -21.88 -18.65
CA PRO A 91 9.80 -20.58 -18.70
C PRO A 91 11.33 -20.69 -18.66
N VAL A 92 11.99 -19.72 -19.30
CA VAL A 92 13.43 -19.46 -19.16
C VAL A 92 13.64 -18.22 -18.28
N LEU A 93 14.41 -18.36 -17.19
CA LEU A 93 14.67 -17.27 -16.23
C LEU A 93 15.88 -16.41 -16.59
N VAL A 94 16.83 -16.95 -17.36
CA VAL A 94 18.08 -16.26 -17.73
C VAL A 94 18.31 -16.42 -19.22
N GLY A 95 18.43 -15.29 -19.93
CA GLY A 95 18.81 -15.27 -21.33
C GLY A 95 18.54 -13.92 -21.99
N GLU A 96 19.12 -13.74 -23.16
CA GLU A 96 18.82 -12.65 -24.08
C GLU A 96 18.10 -13.22 -25.29
N PHE A 97 17.00 -12.59 -25.69
CA PHE A 97 16.19 -13.04 -26.81
C PHE A 97 15.81 -11.88 -27.71
N THR A 98 15.40 -12.21 -28.94
CA THR A 98 14.86 -11.27 -29.90
C THR A 98 13.45 -11.71 -30.26
N LEU A 99 12.49 -10.81 -30.10
CA LEU A 99 11.10 -11.05 -30.51
C LEU A 99 10.98 -11.04 -32.05
N PRO A 100 9.90 -11.60 -32.62
CA PRO A 100 9.67 -11.59 -34.07
C PRO A 100 9.64 -10.18 -34.69
N ASP A 101 9.30 -9.16 -33.90
CA ASP A 101 9.29 -7.75 -34.31
C ASP A 101 10.67 -7.06 -34.21
N GLY A 102 11.71 -7.81 -33.83
CA GLY A 102 13.09 -7.33 -33.72
C GLY A 102 13.47 -6.73 -32.37
N ARG A 103 12.53 -6.55 -31.42
CA ARG A 103 12.86 -6.04 -30.08
C ARG A 103 13.72 -7.03 -29.32
N ARG A 104 14.80 -6.54 -28.71
CA ARG A 104 15.62 -7.30 -27.75
C ARG A 104 14.94 -7.34 -26.40
N VAL A 105 14.92 -8.50 -25.76
CA VAL A 105 14.24 -8.72 -24.49
C VAL A 105 15.04 -9.62 -23.56
N GLN A 106 14.84 -9.42 -22.26
CA GLN A 106 15.41 -10.27 -21.20
C GLN A 106 14.35 -10.55 -20.12
N PRO A 107 14.33 -11.74 -19.51
CA PRO A 107 13.47 -11.99 -18.35
C PRO A 107 13.83 -11.08 -17.16
N VAL A 108 12.84 -10.73 -16.34
CA VAL A 108 13.08 -9.96 -15.10
C VAL A 108 14.12 -10.61 -14.19
N PHE A 109 14.11 -11.93 -14.04
CA PHE A 109 15.08 -12.64 -13.20
C PHE A 109 16.51 -12.45 -13.70
N HIS A 110 16.74 -12.41 -15.03
CA HIS A 110 18.05 -12.11 -15.61
C HIS A 110 18.55 -10.74 -15.14
N LEU A 111 17.73 -9.70 -15.29
CA LEU A 111 18.08 -8.32 -14.90
C LEU A 111 18.36 -8.16 -13.41
N MET A 112 17.56 -8.86 -12.60
CA MET A 112 17.72 -8.90 -11.15
C MET A 112 19.02 -9.60 -10.75
N ALA A 113 19.29 -10.78 -11.32
CA ALA A 113 20.48 -11.56 -11.02
C ALA A 113 21.76 -10.84 -11.46
N GLU A 114 21.77 -10.29 -12.69
CA GLU A 114 22.86 -9.47 -13.22
C GLU A 114 23.20 -8.31 -12.26
N ARG A 115 22.18 -7.63 -11.74
CA ARG A 115 22.36 -6.51 -10.82
C ARG A 115 22.91 -6.96 -9.46
N TYR A 116 22.23 -7.88 -8.80
CA TYR A 116 22.51 -8.17 -7.38
C TYR A 116 23.65 -9.18 -7.16
N LEU A 117 24.11 -9.88 -8.21
CA LEU A 117 25.41 -10.56 -8.19
C LEU A 117 26.60 -9.59 -8.28
N GLY A 118 26.35 -8.30 -8.55
CA GLY A 118 27.38 -7.27 -8.60
C GLY A 118 28.15 -7.12 -7.29
N ALA A 119 29.44 -6.77 -7.41
CA ALA A 119 30.37 -6.67 -6.28
C ALA A 119 29.95 -5.63 -5.21
N ASP A 120 29.17 -4.61 -5.59
CA ASP A 120 28.66 -3.59 -4.67
C ASP A 120 27.72 -4.15 -3.58
N TYR A 121 27.17 -5.34 -3.81
CA TYR A 121 26.30 -6.05 -2.86
C TYR A 121 27.02 -7.18 -2.12
N ALA A 122 28.29 -7.45 -2.44
CA ALA A 122 29.07 -8.43 -1.71
C ALA A 122 29.20 -8.02 -0.23
N PRO A 123 29.19 -8.97 0.73
CA PRO A 123 29.33 -8.65 2.15
C PRO A 123 30.54 -7.77 2.48
N GLU A 124 31.66 -7.93 1.77
CA GLU A 124 32.87 -7.11 1.88
C GLU A 124 32.61 -5.62 1.60
N ALA A 125 31.82 -5.32 0.55
CA ALA A 125 31.50 -3.96 0.14
C ALA A 125 30.44 -3.30 1.05
N VAL A 126 29.67 -4.12 1.79
CA VAL A 126 28.54 -3.68 2.60
C VAL A 126 28.88 -3.56 4.09
N ALA A 127 29.77 -4.41 4.60
CA ALA A 127 29.98 -4.60 6.03
C ALA A 127 30.30 -3.31 6.80
N GLU A 128 31.25 -2.52 6.32
CA GLU A 128 31.63 -1.24 6.96
C GLU A 128 30.48 -0.22 6.93
N ARG A 129 29.68 -0.24 5.87
CA ARG A 129 28.60 0.73 5.62
C ARG A 129 27.37 0.44 6.48
N CYS A 130 27.02 -0.82 6.70
CA CYS A 130 25.89 -1.17 7.57
C CYS A 130 26.31 -1.45 9.02
N GLY A 131 27.60 -1.62 9.29
CA GLY A 131 28.13 -1.94 10.62
C GLY A 131 27.98 -3.41 11.02
N VAL A 132 27.68 -4.30 10.07
CA VAL A 132 27.55 -5.74 10.29
C VAL A 132 28.73 -6.45 9.61
N PRO A 133 29.59 -7.21 10.32
CA PRO A 133 30.75 -7.86 9.72
C PRO A 133 30.38 -8.78 8.55
N ALA A 134 31.22 -8.81 7.51
CA ALA A 134 30.97 -9.60 6.29
C ALA A 134 30.70 -11.09 6.58
N GLU A 135 31.47 -11.69 7.50
CA GLU A 135 31.24 -13.08 7.91
C GLU A 135 29.88 -13.28 8.58
N ARG A 136 29.40 -12.30 9.35
CA ARG A 136 28.07 -12.36 9.98
C ARG A 136 26.96 -12.26 8.95
N ILE A 137 27.12 -11.41 7.92
CA ILE A 137 26.17 -11.32 6.80
C ILE A 137 26.08 -12.67 6.08
N ARG A 138 27.23 -13.29 5.74
CA ARG A 138 27.28 -14.62 5.13
C ARG A 138 26.62 -15.69 5.99
N ARG A 139 26.92 -15.72 7.29
CA ARG A 139 26.32 -16.67 8.23
C ARG A 139 24.79 -16.52 8.25
N ILE A 140 24.28 -15.30 8.40
CA ILE A 140 22.83 -15.04 8.41
C ILE A 140 22.19 -15.49 7.09
N ALA A 141 22.80 -15.19 5.93
CA ALA A 141 22.30 -15.64 4.64
C ALA A 141 22.26 -17.18 4.53
N ALA A 142 23.32 -17.86 5.00
CA ALA A 142 23.40 -19.32 5.01
C ALA A 142 22.38 -19.97 5.96
N GLU A 143 22.16 -19.42 7.15
CA GLU A 143 21.15 -19.88 8.11
C GLU A 143 19.73 -19.71 7.55
N ILE A 144 19.44 -18.56 6.94
CA ILE A 144 18.16 -18.32 6.24
C ILE A 144 17.97 -19.34 5.11
N ALA A 145 19.00 -19.59 4.31
CA ALA A 145 18.94 -20.56 3.23
C ALA A 145 18.73 -21.99 3.76
N ASP A 146 19.43 -22.40 4.81
CA ASP A 146 19.26 -23.73 5.39
C ASP A 146 17.82 -23.95 5.87
N VAL A 147 17.27 -23.00 6.64
CA VAL A 147 15.89 -23.08 7.12
C VAL A 147 14.89 -23.09 5.96
N ALA A 148 15.08 -22.23 4.97
CA ALA A 148 14.15 -22.12 3.84
C ALA A 148 14.16 -23.36 2.93
N PHE A 149 15.31 -23.96 2.66
CA PHE A 149 15.46 -25.01 1.63
C PHE A 149 15.60 -26.43 2.19
N ASN A 150 16.06 -26.59 3.42
CA ASN A 150 16.29 -27.92 4.02
C ASN A 150 15.28 -28.27 5.12
N GLN A 151 14.47 -27.32 5.61
CA GLN A 151 13.53 -27.53 6.72
C GLN A 151 12.09 -27.10 6.35
N PRO A 152 11.49 -27.68 5.28
CA PRO A 152 10.17 -27.25 4.83
C PRO A 152 9.07 -27.61 5.84
N VAL A 153 8.09 -26.72 5.97
CA VAL A 153 6.83 -27.02 6.68
C VAL A 153 5.83 -27.55 5.67
N VAL A 154 5.44 -28.82 5.81
CA VAL A 154 4.51 -29.48 4.90
C VAL A 154 3.17 -29.70 5.62
N LEU A 155 2.10 -29.18 5.04
CA LEU A 155 0.73 -29.45 5.50
C LEU A 155 0.06 -30.39 4.49
N ASP A 156 -0.51 -31.50 4.97
CA ASP A 156 -1.36 -32.40 4.19
C ASP A 156 -2.76 -31.77 3.97
N GLN A 157 -2.75 -30.56 3.40
CA GLN A 157 -3.93 -29.80 3.03
C GLN A 157 -3.97 -29.64 1.51
N PRO A 158 -4.87 -30.36 0.84
CA PRO A 158 -5.02 -30.22 -0.58
C PRO A 158 -5.61 -28.84 -0.95
N TRP A 159 -5.16 -28.25 -2.06
CA TRP A 159 -5.72 -27.01 -2.64
C TRP A 159 -5.65 -27.00 -4.18
N THR A 160 -6.28 -26.02 -4.82
CA THR A 160 -6.27 -25.85 -6.28
C THR A 160 -5.78 -24.45 -6.63
N ASP A 161 -4.83 -24.37 -7.55
CA ASP A 161 -4.29 -23.08 -8.00
C ASP A 161 -5.11 -22.45 -9.13
N VAL A 162 -4.75 -21.23 -9.52
CA VAL A 162 -5.41 -20.46 -10.59
C VAL A 162 -5.41 -21.15 -11.95
N TRP A 163 -4.51 -22.11 -12.20
CA TRP A 163 -4.46 -22.87 -13.46
C TRP A 163 -5.24 -24.18 -13.39
N GLY A 164 -5.97 -24.43 -12.30
CA GLY A 164 -6.76 -25.65 -12.10
C GLY A 164 -5.91 -26.85 -11.68
N ARG A 165 -4.63 -26.67 -11.34
CA ARG A 165 -3.78 -27.77 -10.89
C ARG A 165 -4.11 -28.08 -9.43
N ARG A 166 -4.35 -29.36 -9.19
CA ARG A 166 -4.60 -29.90 -7.85
C ARG A 166 -3.26 -30.19 -7.17
N HIS A 167 -3.07 -29.61 -5.98
CA HIS A 167 -1.94 -29.87 -5.12
C HIS A 167 -2.43 -30.65 -3.91
N GLU A 168 -1.79 -31.77 -3.59
CA GLU A 168 -2.18 -32.59 -2.42
C GLU A 168 -1.68 -32.02 -1.09
N LYS A 169 -0.67 -31.15 -1.14
CA LYS A 169 -0.02 -30.56 0.04
C LYS A 169 0.23 -29.07 -0.15
N MET A 170 0.35 -28.35 0.96
CA MET A 170 0.91 -27.01 1.01
C MET A 170 2.34 -27.10 1.55
N ILE A 171 3.31 -26.68 0.74
CA ILE A 171 4.73 -26.71 1.11
C ILE A 171 5.16 -25.29 1.41
N GLY A 172 5.61 -25.05 2.64
CA GLY A 172 6.07 -23.76 3.10
C GLY A 172 7.54 -23.76 3.47
N ARG A 173 8.11 -22.57 3.42
CA ARG A 173 9.50 -22.31 3.76
C ARG A 173 9.48 -21.37 4.96
N PRO A 174 9.83 -21.84 6.17
CA PRO A 174 9.45 -21.19 7.42
C PRO A 174 10.36 -20.03 7.78
N VAL A 175 10.44 -19.04 6.88
CA VAL A 175 11.14 -17.77 7.11
C VAL A 175 10.11 -16.66 7.04
N ALA A 176 10.04 -15.83 8.08
CA ALA A 176 9.15 -14.68 8.12
C ALA A 176 9.95 -13.42 8.48
N PHE A 177 9.67 -12.33 7.77
CA PHE A 177 10.24 -11.03 8.10
C PHE A 177 9.12 -10.10 8.57
N HIS A 178 9.38 -9.42 9.68
CA HIS A 178 8.47 -8.43 10.26
C HIS A 178 9.14 -7.07 10.24
N ALA A 179 8.54 -6.14 9.50
CA ALA A 179 8.95 -4.76 9.43
C ALA A 179 7.81 -3.83 9.81
N MET A 180 8.16 -2.67 10.39
CA MET A 180 7.22 -1.61 10.73
C MET A 180 7.90 -0.25 10.47
N ARG A 181 7.56 0.78 11.25
CA ARG A 181 7.93 2.18 11.03
C ARG A 181 9.43 2.44 10.93
N GLY A 182 10.27 1.68 11.65
CA GLY A 182 11.72 1.92 11.69
C GLY A 182 12.36 1.97 10.30
N ILE A 183 12.30 0.87 9.55
CA ILE A 183 12.92 0.79 8.22
C ILE A 183 12.26 1.69 7.18
N SER A 184 11.00 2.09 7.40
CA SER A 184 10.22 2.87 6.44
C SER A 184 10.24 4.38 6.69
N ALA A 185 10.79 4.83 7.83
CA ALA A 185 10.79 6.23 8.23
C ALA A 185 11.95 7.05 7.64
N HIS A 186 12.87 6.40 6.94
CA HIS A 186 13.97 7.05 6.24
C HIS A 186 13.57 7.41 4.80
N SER A 187 14.23 8.38 4.18
CA SER A 187 13.94 8.76 2.78
C SER A 187 14.14 7.60 1.79
N ASN A 188 14.99 6.61 2.12
CA ASN A 188 15.21 5.39 1.35
C ASN A 188 14.28 4.23 1.73
N GLY A 189 13.37 4.44 2.69
CA GLY A 189 12.53 3.41 3.30
C GLY A 189 11.62 2.69 2.31
N PHE A 190 11.16 3.39 1.26
CA PHE A 190 10.39 2.79 0.18
C PHE A 190 11.15 1.64 -0.49
N HIS A 191 12.40 1.87 -0.88
CA HIS A 191 13.21 0.83 -1.52
C HIS A 191 13.69 -0.23 -0.54
N THR A 192 13.94 0.13 0.72
CA THR A 192 14.26 -0.83 1.78
C THR A 192 13.12 -1.84 1.97
N CYS A 193 11.86 -1.39 2.03
CA CYS A 193 10.69 -2.28 2.10
C CYS A 193 10.56 -3.15 0.84
N ARG A 194 10.82 -2.59 -0.36
CA ARG A 194 10.81 -3.39 -1.60
C ARG A 194 11.91 -4.45 -1.61
N ALA A 195 13.11 -4.14 -1.12
CA ALA A 195 14.21 -5.11 -1.00
C ALA A 195 13.85 -6.25 -0.03
N LEU A 196 13.14 -5.95 1.07
CA LEU A 196 12.69 -6.97 2.01
C LEU A 196 11.69 -7.94 1.38
N HIS A 197 10.75 -7.43 0.60
CA HIS A 197 9.81 -8.28 -0.13
C HIS A 197 10.48 -9.03 -1.29
N LEU A 198 11.51 -8.45 -1.92
CA LEU A 198 12.34 -9.17 -2.89
C LEU A 198 13.01 -10.39 -2.24
N LEU A 199 13.62 -10.23 -1.07
CA LEU A 199 14.21 -11.32 -0.31
C LEU A 199 13.17 -12.41 0.02
N GLN A 200 11.97 -12.03 0.48
CA GLN A 200 10.87 -12.97 0.73
C GLN A 200 10.47 -13.75 -0.53
N MET A 201 10.39 -13.09 -1.69
CA MET A 201 10.05 -13.74 -2.96
C MET A 201 11.13 -14.72 -3.41
N LEU A 202 12.41 -14.36 -3.29
CA LEU A 202 13.53 -15.26 -3.61
C LEU A 202 13.53 -16.52 -2.76
N LEU A 203 13.05 -16.43 -1.52
CA LEU A 203 12.96 -17.57 -0.61
C LEU A 203 11.70 -18.40 -0.83
N GLY A 204 10.69 -17.93 -1.57
CA GLY A 204 9.36 -18.58 -1.62
C GLY A 204 8.57 -18.43 -0.31
N ALA A 205 8.83 -17.37 0.44
CA ALA A 205 8.39 -17.16 1.81
C ALA A 205 7.25 -16.11 1.94
N VAL A 206 6.43 -15.99 0.90
CA VAL A 206 5.25 -15.10 0.90
C VAL A 206 3.97 -15.93 0.92
N ASP A 207 3.25 -15.85 2.03
CA ASP A 207 1.97 -16.52 2.29
C ASP A 207 2.02 -18.05 2.14
N THR A 208 3.11 -18.68 2.59
CA THR A 208 3.29 -20.13 2.66
C THR A 208 3.34 -20.61 4.13
N PRO A 209 3.19 -21.92 4.41
CA PRO A 209 3.29 -22.43 5.78
C PRO A 209 4.58 -22.02 6.50
N GLY A 210 4.46 -21.49 7.71
CA GLY A 210 5.59 -21.01 8.52
C GLY A 210 6.18 -19.65 8.11
N SER A 211 5.69 -19.02 7.03
CA SER A 211 6.23 -17.75 6.52
C SER A 211 5.38 -16.53 6.92
N TRP A 212 5.76 -15.35 6.42
CA TRP A 212 4.90 -14.16 6.44
C TRP A 212 3.57 -14.44 5.72
N ARG A 213 2.45 -13.88 6.19
CA ARG A 213 1.09 -14.12 5.66
C ARG A 213 0.33 -12.83 5.39
N TYR A 214 -0.52 -12.84 4.37
CA TYR A 214 -1.43 -11.73 4.13
C TYR A 214 -2.51 -11.64 5.21
N LYS A 215 -2.78 -10.43 5.67
CA LYS A 215 -3.95 -10.09 6.49
C LYS A 215 -5.06 -9.56 5.57
N SER A 216 -6.31 -9.96 5.76
CA SER A 216 -7.45 -9.37 5.04
C SER A 216 -7.44 -7.83 5.18
N PRO A 217 -7.70 -7.07 4.10
CA PRO A 217 -8.27 -7.49 2.82
C PRO A 217 -7.21 -7.78 1.74
N PHE A 218 -5.97 -8.05 2.12
CA PHE A 218 -4.89 -8.42 1.21
C PHE A 218 -4.82 -9.94 1.02
N PRO A 219 -4.23 -10.46 -0.07
CA PRO A 219 -3.53 -9.73 -1.15
C PRO A 219 -4.46 -8.95 -2.07
N ARG A 220 -3.91 -7.93 -2.75
CA ARG A 220 -4.55 -7.19 -3.84
C ARG A 220 -3.60 -7.12 -5.04
N PRO A 221 -4.10 -6.98 -6.28
CA PRO A 221 -3.27 -6.64 -7.44
C PRO A 221 -2.43 -5.39 -7.18
N ILE A 222 -1.27 -5.27 -7.84
CA ILE A 222 -0.37 -4.12 -7.69
C ILE A 222 -0.08 -3.51 -9.07
N PRO A 223 -0.39 -2.23 -9.29
CA PRO A 223 -1.26 -1.38 -8.47
C PRO A 223 -2.73 -1.91 -8.43
N PRO A 224 -3.46 -1.76 -7.30
CA PRO A 224 -4.86 -2.12 -7.21
C PRO A 224 -5.78 -1.00 -7.70
N GLY A 225 -6.82 -1.38 -8.45
CA GLY A 225 -7.92 -0.48 -8.80
C GLY A 225 -7.49 0.67 -9.74
N PRO A 226 -8.32 1.71 -9.89
CA PRO A 226 -7.98 2.88 -10.70
C PRO A 226 -6.95 3.80 -10.00
N GLY A 227 -6.32 4.68 -10.78
CA GLY A 227 -5.45 5.75 -10.27
C GLY A 227 -6.18 6.77 -9.38
N PRO A 228 -5.44 7.74 -8.81
CA PRO A 228 -5.99 8.73 -7.88
C PRO A 228 -7.01 9.66 -8.54
N ALA A 229 -8.11 9.91 -7.85
CA ALA A 229 -9.09 10.91 -8.23
C ALA A 229 -8.68 12.32 -7.78
N GLY A 230 -9.17 13.33 -8.51
CA GLY A 230 -8.92 14.75 -8.20
C GLY A 230 -8.74 15.61 -9.44
N ARG A 231 -8.28 15.03 -10.55
CA ARG A 231 -8.16 15.73 -11.83
C ARG A 231 -9.56 16.15 -12.31
N GLY A 232 -9.73 17.45 -12.56
CA GLY A 232 -11.00 18.01 -13.02
C GLY A 232 -12.11 18.01 -11.95
N ALA A 233 -11.76 17.86 -10.67
CA ALA A 233 -12.71 18.02 -9.57
C ALA A 233 -13.34 19.42 -9.60
N LYS A 234 -14.65 19.49 -9.31
CA LYS A 234 -15.39 20.77 -9.29
C LYS A 234 -15.95 21.04 -7.90
N PRO A 235 -16.04 22.31 -7.47
CA PRO A 235 -16.72 22.66 -6.23
C PRO A 235 -18.13 22.06 -6.15
N ASN A 236 -18.55 21.65 -4.96
CA ASN A 236 -19.87 21.08 -4.66
C ASN A 236 -20.25 19.82 -5.49
N THR A 237 -19.26 19.12 -6.03
CA THR A 237 -19.47 17.83 -6.70
C THR A 237 -18.69 16.72 -6.02
N PRO A 238 -19.21 15.47 -5.98
CA PRO A 238 -18.42 14.33 -5.53
C PRO A 238 -17.19 14.13 -6.42
N LEU A 239 -16.10 13.66 -5.82
CA LEU A 239 -14.95 13.19 -6.58
C LEU A 239 -15.32 11.96 -7.40
N SER A 240 -14.74 11.85 -8.60
CA SER A 240 -15.04 10.78 -9.56
C SER A 240 -14.45 9.40 -9.20
N GLY A 241 -13.70 9.29 -8.11
CA GLY A 241 -13.03 8.04 -7.74
C GLY A 241 -12.31 8.10 -6.38
N ASN A 242 -11.32 7.22 -6.21
CA ASN A 242 -10.65 7.02 -4.93
C ASN A 242 -9.64 8.13 -4.61
N LEU A 243 -9.69 8.64 -3.38
CA LEU A 243 -8.69 9.55 -2.81
C LEU A 243 -7.40 8.83 -2.38
N LEU A 244 -7.54 7.57 -1.97
CA LEU A 244 -6.45 6.65 -1.63
C LEU A 244 -6.27 5.69 -2.81
N ALA A 245 -5.19 5.85 -3.55
CA ALA A 245 -4.97 5.13 -4.79
C ALA A 245 -3.48 4.88 -5.06
N PHE A 246 -3.22 4.03 -6.04
CA PHE A 246 -1.89 3.63 -6.46
C PHE A 246 -1.69 4.09 -7.90
N PRO A 247 -0.74 4.99 -8.18
CA PRO A 247 -0.45 5.41 -9.55
C PRO A 247 0.07 4.27 -10.41
N HIS A 248 -0.36 4.23 -11.67
CA HIS A 248 0.09 3.32 -12.71
C HIS A 248 1.27 3.89 -13.54
N GLY A 249 1.58 5.18 -13.35
CA GLY A 249 2.63 5.91 -14.04
C GLY A 249 2.39 7.44 -13.98
N PRO A 250 3.15 8.23 -14.76
CA PRO A 250 3.03 9.70 -14.81
C PRO A 250 1.63 10.23 -15.16
N ASP A 251 0.86 9.49 -15.97
CA ASP A 251 -0.46 9.93 -16.41
C ASP A 251 -1.47 10.08 -15.27
N ASP A 252 -1.26 9.32 -14.19
CA ASP A 252 -2.07 9.34 -12.97
C ASP A 252 -1.75 10.52 -12.03
N LEU A 253 -0.70 11.31 -12.29
CA LEU A 253 -0.36 12.42 -11.40
C LEU A 253 -1.45 13.49 -11.36
N LEU A 254 -1.66 14.08 -10.18
CA LEU A 254 -2.55 15.21 -9.91
C LEU A 254 -1.76 16.52 -9.97
N VAL A 255 -1.38 16.87 -11.19
CA VAL A 255 -0.68 18.13 -11.53
C VAL A 255 -1.39 18.82 -12.69
N GLU A 256 -1.26 20.15 -12.72
CA GLU A 256 -1.56 21.01 -13.86
C GLU A 256 -0.65 20.69 -15.06
N GLU A 257 -0.92 21.30 -16.21
CA GLU A 257 -0.12 21.10 -17.44
C GLU A 257 1.35 21.52 -17.26
N ASP A 258 1.62 22.54 -16.45
CA ASP A 258 2.97 23.02 -16.13
C ASP A 258 3.68 22.19 -15.04
N GLY A 259 3.00 21.19 -14.46
CA GLY A 259 3.51 20.33 -13.40
C GLY A 259 3.21 20.81 -11.98
N THR A 260 2.51 21.94 -11.80
CA THR A 260 2.10 22.44 -10.48
C THR A 260 1.17 21.44 -9.78
N PRO A 261 1.41 21.09 -8.50
CA PRO A 261 0.53 20.17 -7.76
C PRO A 261 -0.91 20.69 -7.60
N LEU A 262 -1.91 19.82 -7.81
CA LEU A 262 -3.33 20.16 -7.62
C LEU A 262 -3.79 20.12 -6.15
N ARG A 263 -3.03 19.46 -5.28
CA ARG A 263 -3.38 19.30 -3.86
C ARG A 263 -2.42 20.09 -3.00
N VAL A 264 -2.93 20.70 -1.93
CA VAL A 264 -2.11 21.44 -0.95
C VAL A 264 -1.07 20.53 -0.26
N ASP A 265 -1.35 19.25 -0.08
CA ASP A 265 -0.38 18.29 0.46
C ASP A 265 0.64 17.81 -0.61
N LYS A 266 0.48 18.22 -1.87
CA LYS A 266 1.28 17.81 -3.03
C LYS A 266 1.30 16.29 -3.29
N ALA A 267 0.38 15.53 -2.70
CA ALA A 267 0.29 14.11 -2.94
C ALA A 267 -0.09 13.81 -4.40
N PHE A 268 0.51 12.77 -4.97
CA PHE A 268 0.39 12.41 -6.39
C PHE A 268 0.91 13.50 -7.34
N SER A 269 1.87 14.33 -6.92
CA SER A 269 2.64 15.23 -7.79
C SER A 269 4.01 14.63 -8.15
N TRP A 270 4.81 15.35 -8.95
CA TRP A 270 6.21 14.96 -9.19
C TRP A 270 7.07 14.97 -7.91
N GLU A 271 6.68 15.73 -6.88
CA GLU A 271 7.39 15.76 -5.60
C GLU A 271 7.08 14.53 -4.73
N ALA A 272 5.85 14.03 -4.79
CA ALA A 272 5.38 12.91 -3.99
C ALA A 272 4.47 11.97 -4.81
N PRO A 273 5.01 11.33 -5.87
CA PRO A 273 4.20 10.63 -6.86
C PRO A 273 3.47 9.43 -6.25
N LEU A 274 4.06 8.78 -5.25
CA LEU A 274 3.52 7.57 -4.61
C LEU A 274 2.91 7.84 -3.23
N ALA A 275 2.38 9.05 -2.97
CA ALA A 275 1.81 9.41 -1.66
C ALA A 275 0.38 8.86 -1.46
N LEU A 276 0.25 7.54 -1.32
CA LEU A 276 -1.03 6.82 -1.30
C LEU A 276 -2.00 7.27 -0.19
N HIS A 277 -1.46 7.71 0.95
CA HIS A 277 -2.21 8.20 2.11
C HIS A 277 -2.21 9.73 2.25
N GLY A 278 -1.84 10.44 1.17
CA GLY A 278 -1.57 11.86 1.25
C GLY A 278 -0.27 12.18 1.99
N MET A 279 0.05 13.47 2.07
CA MET A 279 1.23 13.98 2.78
C MET A 279 0.78 14.92 3.90
N MET A 280 -0.04 14.43 4.82
CA MET A 280 -0.65 15.29 5.86
C MET A 280 0.35 16.19 6.59
N HIS A 281 1.56 15.72 6.89
CA HIS A 281 2.59 16.46 7.60
C HIS A 281 3.12 17.69 6.85
N THR A 282 2.86 17.82 5.54
CA THR A 282 3.29 18.99 4.74
C THR A 282 2.22 20.07 4.64
N VAL A 283 0.95 19.77 4.94
CA VAL A 283 -0.20 20.67 4.66
C VAL A 283 -0.02 22.05 5.29
N ILE A 284 0.35 22.13 6.57
CA ILE A 284 0.50 23.42 7.26
C ILE A 284 1.68 24.22 6.68
N GLY A 285 2.80 23.54 6.41
CA GLY A 285 3.97 24.15 5.76
C GLY A 285 3.64 24.75 4.39
N ASN A 286 2.96 23.96 3.56
CA ASN A 286 2.52 24.34 2.22
C ASN A 286 1.48 25.47 2.25
N ALA A 287 0.52 25.40 3.17
CA ALA A 287 -0.47 26.45 3.38
C ALA A 287 0.18 27.78 3.81
N GLY A 288 1.14 27.73 4.73
CA GLY A 288 1.93 28.90 5.15
C GLY A 288 2.74 29.52 4.02
N ALA A 289 3.32 28.68 3.16
CA ALA A 289 4.08 29.13 2.00
C ALA A 289 3.19 29.62 0.84
N GLY A 290 1.89 29.29 0.85
CA GLY A 290 1.02 29.47 -0.31
C GLY A 290 1.46 28.63 -1.52
N ASP A 291 2.10 27.49 -1.29
CA ASP A 291 2.66 26.60 -2.31
C ASP A 291 2.02 25.20 -2.20
N PRO A 292 1.23 24.75 -3.19
CA PRO A 292 1.05 25.34 -4.52
C PRO A 292 0.10 26.55 -4.59
N TYR A 293 -0.72 26.77 -3.55
CA TYR A 293 -1.67 27.89 -3.49
C TYR A 293 -2.04 28.20 -2.03
N PRO A 294 -2.49 29.43 -1.72
CA PRO A 294 -3.02 29.75 -0.40
C PRO A 294 -4.37 29.05 -0.17
N ILE A 295 -4.67 28.78 1.10
CA ILE A 295 -5.99 28.29 1.54
C ILE A 295 -6.70 29.37 2.36
N ASP A 296 -8.03 29.39 2.32
CA ASP A 296 -8.84 30.23 3.22
C ASP A 296 -9.12 29.51 4.56
N THR A 297 -9.26 28.19 4.51
CA THR A 297 -9.74 27.38 5.62
C THR A 297 -8.93 26.09 5.74
N LEU A 298 -8.41 25.83 6.93
CA LEU A 298 -7.80 24.57 7.32
C LEU A 298 -8.73 23.84 8.29
N PHE A 299 -9.30 22.70 7.86
CA PHE A 299 -10.10 21.84 8.72
C PHE A 299 -9.33 20.55 9.07
N MET A 300 -9.04 20.36 10.36
CA MET A 300 -8.34 19.19 10.88
C MET A 300 -9.24 18.32 11.79
N PHE A 301 -9.03 17.01 11.75
CA PHE A 301 -9.69 16.00 12.60
C PHE A 301 -8.82 14.73 12.69
N MET A 302 -8.92 13.98 13.80
CA MET A 302 -8.17 12.75 14.12
C MET A 302 -6.64 12.87 14.19
N ALA A 303 -6.08 14.03 13.85
CA ALA A 303 -4.65 14.26 13.82
C ALA A 303 -4.30 15.52 14.62
N ASN A 304 -3.17 15.46 15.33
CA ASN A 304 -2.62 16.61 16.04
C ASN A 304 -1.38 17.08 15.28
N MET A 305 -1.64 17.80 14.18
CA MET A 305 -0.61 18.17 13.22
C MET A 305 0.33 19.26 13.73
N ALA A 306 -0.03 19.97 14.80
CA ALA A 306 0.87 20.88 15.50
C ALA A 306 1.93 20.16 16.36
N TRP A 307 1.76 18.86 16.63
CA TRP A 307 2.64 18.13 17.55
C TRP A 307 3.12 16.78 17.01
N ASN A 308 2.26 15.74 17.03
CA ASN A 308 2.69 14.36 16.78
C ASN A 308 2.95 14.03 15.31
N SER A 309 2.42 14.86 14.40
CA SER A 309 2.60 14.74 12.95
C SER A 309 3.44 15.90 12.40
N ALA A 310 3.91 16.81 13.25
CA ALA A 310 4.81 17.88 12.87
C ALA A 310 6.23 17.33 12.71
N MET A 311 6.86 17.61 11.57
CA MET A 311 8.30 17.36 11.41
C MET A 311 9.13 18.39 12.20
N ASN A 312 8.56 19.58 12.41
CA ASN A 312 9.12 20.64 13.23
C ASN A 312 7.97 21.40 13.93
N PRO A 313 7.65 21.06 15.20
CA PRO A 313 6.55 21.71 15.93
C PRO A 313 6.71 23.24 16.04
N GLY A 314 7.93 23.74 16.22
CA GLY A 314 8.18 25.18 16.33
C GLY A 314 7.82 25.94 15.06
N GLU A 315 8.17 25.38 13.90
CA GLU A 315 7.83 25.96 12.61
C GLU A 315 6.33 25.89 12.32
N VAL A 316 5.68 24.77 12.67
CA VAL A 316 4.23 24.65 12.53
C VAL A 316 3.49 25.69 13.37
N ILE A 317 3.92 25.89 14.63
CA ILE A 317 3.34 26.92 15.51
C ILE A 317 3.59 28.33 14.97
N ARG A 318 4.80 28.60 14.46
CA ARG A 318 5.13 29.88 13.83
C ARG A 318 4.16 30.18 12.69
N ILE A 319 3.93 29.22 11.80
CA ILE A 319 3.02 29.39 10.65
C ILE A 319 1.56 29.59 11.10
N LEU A 320 1.07 28.79 12.05
CA LEU A 320 -0.30 28.92 12.58
C LEU A 320 -0.55 30.27 13.27
N THR A 321 0.51 30.99 13.67
CA THR A 321 0.42 32.30 14.32
C THR A 321 0.94 33.45 13.45
N GLU A 322 1.42 33.14 12.24
CA GLU A 322 2.01 34.12 11.35
C GLU A 322 0.94 35.05 10.79
N LYS A 323 1.23 36.35 10.81
CA LYS A 323 0.36 37.39 10.27
C LYS A 323 0.99 38.05 9.06
N ARG A 324 0.17 38.33 8.07
CA ARG A 324 0.50 39.16 6.92
C ARG A 324 0.60 40.64 7.35
N PRO A 325 1.22 41.52 6.53
CA PRO A 325 1.35 42.94 6.86
C PRO A 325 0.04 43.70 7.11
N ASP A 326 -1.09 43.17 6.62
CA ASP A 326 -2.45 43.70 6.85
C ASP A 326 -3.03 43.28 8.22
N GLY A 327 -2.32 42.43 8.97
CA GLY A 327 -2.72 41.95 10.29
C GLY A 327 -3.51 40.65 10.29
N GLU A 328 -3.90 40.14 9.12
CA GLU A 328 -4.60 38.86 8.96
C GLU A 328 -3.63 37.68 9.11
N TYR A 329 -4.10 36.55 9.64
CA TYR A 329 -3.30 35.33 9.68
C TYR A 329 -3.01 34.82 8.27
N VAL A 330 -1.85 34.16 8.09
CA VAL A 330 -1.48 33.54 6.81
C VAL A 330 -2.44 32.40 6.46
N ILE A 331 -2.86 31.63 7.47
CA ILE A 331 -3.98 30.68 7.37
C ILE A 331 -5.18 31.36 8.05
N PRO A 332 -6.16 31.91 7.30
CA PRO A 332 -7.17 32.80 7.87
C PRO A 332 -8.12 32.13 8.86
N HIS A 333 -8.52 30.88 8.59
CA HIS A 333 -9.48 30.16 9.41
C HIS A 333 -9.01 28.73 9.69
N VAL A 334 -8.84 28.41 10.96
CA VAL A 334 -8.48 27.07 11.44
C VAL A 334 -9.66 26.48 12.19
N ILE A 335 -10.23 25.40 11.65
CA ILE A 335 -11.29 24.61 12.28
C ILE A 335 -10.67 23.31 12.77
N TYR A 336 -10.95 22.95 14.02
CA TYR A 336 -10.43 21.71 14.59
C TYR A 336 -11.47 20.95 15.40
N SER A 337 -11.48 19.63 15.27
CA SER A 337 -12.26 18.74 16.12
C SER A 337 -11.33 17.88 16.96
N ASP A 338 -11.54 17.92 18.28
CA ASP A 338 -10.79 17.12 19.25
C ASP A 338 -11.68 16.75 20.44
N ALA A 339 -11.37 15.61 21.06
CA ALA A 339 -12.00 15.16 22.30
C ALA A 339 -11.32 15.76 23.55
N TYR A 340 -10.12 16.33 23.38
CA TYR A 340 -9.29 16.92 24.43
C TYR A 340 -8.77 18.29 24.02
N PHE A 341 -8.31 19.06 25.01
CA PHE A 341 -7.53 20.27 24.75
C PHE A 341 -6.10 19.88 24.35
N SER A 342 -5.89 19.53 23.08
CA SER A 342 -4.57 19.18 22.54
C SER A 342 -3.78 20.40 22.09
N GLU A 343 -2.51 20.19 21.73
CA GLU A 343 -1.57 21.23 21.30
C GLU A 343 -2.04 22.02 20.07
N THR A 344 -2.95 21.48 19.25
CA THR A 344 -3.52 22.20 18.10
C THR A 344 -4.65 23.16 18.52
N VAL A 345 -5.36 22.88 19.63
CA VAL A 345 -6.55 23.64 20.06
C VAL A 345 -6.31 25.15 20.27
N PRO A 346 -5.19 25.60 20.89
CA PRO A 346 -4.92 27.02 21.07
C PRO A 346 -4.81 27.85 19.79
N TYR A 347 -4.66 27.18 18.63
CA TYR A 347 -4.45 27.81 17.33
C TYR A 347 -5.67 27.73 16.41
N ALA A 348 -6.80 27.21 16.90
CA ALA A 348 -8.03 27.12 16.12
C ALA A 348 -8.96 28.29 16.40
N ASP A 349 -9.63 28.78 15.35
CA ASP A 349 -10.69 29.80 15.44
C ASP A 349 -12.02 29.17 15.85
N LEU A 350 -12.26 27.93 15.43
CA LEU A 350 -13.46 27.17 15.76
C LEU A 350 -13.07 25.76 16.20
N ILE A 351 -13.50 25.41 17.42
CA ILE A 351 -13.41 24.05 17.95
C ILE A 351 -14.78 23.38 17.87
N LEU A 352 -14.78 22.15 17.37
CA LEU A 352 -15.92 21.23 17.43
C LEU A 352 -15.60 20.15 18.47
N PRO A 353 -16.12 20.25 19.71
CA PRO A 353 -15.79 19.30 20.79
C PRO A 353 -16.32 17.90 20.49
N ASP A 354 -15.41 16.95 20.33
CA ASP A 354 -15.72 15.55 20.09
C ASP A 354 -15.90 14.77 21.40
N THR A 355 -16.56 13.63 21.29
CA THR A 355 -16.69 12.62 22.32
C THR A 355 -15.46 11.71 22.40
N THR A 356 -15.28 11.05 23.54
CA THR A 356 -14.34 9.92 23.63
C THR A 356 -14.92 8.68 22.98
N TYR A 357 -14.08 7.67 22.77
CA TYR A 357 -14.50 6.41 22.16
C TYR A 357 -15.61 5.69 22.95
N LEU A 358 -15.72 5.88 24.27
CA LEU A 358 -16.74 5.22 25.11
C LEU A 358 -18.14 5.83 24.96
N GLU A 359 -18.25 6.98 24.30
CA GLU A 359 -19.45 7.82 24.29
C GLU A 359 -20.14 7.86 22.91
N ARG A 360 -19.63 7.11 21.92
CA ARG A 360 -20.10 7.19 20.53
C ARG A 360 -20.20 5.85 19.82
N TRP A 361 -20.99 5.85 18.76
CA TRP A 361 -20.95 4.80 17.75
C TRP A 361 -19.72 4.95 16.86
N ASP A 362 -19.10 3.83 16.51
CA ASP A 362 -17.96 3.77 15.60
C ASP A 362 -17.98 2.45 14.83
N CYS A 363 -17.26 2.37 13.70
CA CYS A 363 -17.04 1.09 13.02
C CYS A 363 -15.58 0.92 12.60
N ILE A 364 -15.01 -0.25 12.87
CA ILE A 364 -13.66 -0.63 12.48
C ILE A 364 -13.77 -1.51 11.23
N SER A 365 -13.89 -0.84 10.09
CA SER A 365 -14.26 -1.42 8.80
C SER A 365 -13.13 -2.17 8.10
N ILE A 366 -13.48 -3.18 7.29
CA ILE A 366 -12.59 -3.82 6.31
C ILE A 366 -12.18 -2.86 5.18
N LEU A 367 -12.91 -1.76 4.98
CA LEU A 367 -12.60 -0.74 3.99
C LEU A 367 -11.44 0.19 4.40
N ASP A 368 -11.07 0.22 5.68
CA ASP A 368 -9.99 1.08 6.22
C ASP A 368 -8.98 0.27 7.05
N ARG A 369 -9.29 0.00 8.32
CA ARG A 369 -8.38 -0.67 9.27
C ARG A 369 -9.02 -1.91 9.92
N PRO A 370 -9.14 -3.03 9.21
CA PRO A 370 -9.82 -4.21 9.74
C PRO A 370 -9.14 -4.85 10.94
N ILE A 371 -9.96 -5.48 11.78
CA ILE A 371 -9.53 -6.39 12.85
C ILE A 371 -9.35 -7.84 12.37
N GLY A 372 -9.53 -8.09 11.07
CA GLY A 372 -9.30 -9.39 10.44
C GLY A 372 -7.88 -9.92 10.66
N SER A 373 -7.63 -11.16 10.27
CA SER A 373 -6.31 -11.80 10.43
C SER A 373 -5.92 -12.55 9.15
N ALA A 374 -4.80 -13.27 9.19
CA ALA A 374 -4.46 -14.20 8.11
C ALA A 374 -5.46 -15.39 7.98
N HIS A 375 -6.31 -15.58 8.99
CA HIS A 375 -7.34 -16.62 9.03
C HIS A 375 -8.70 -16.16 8.50
N GLY A 376 -8.83 -14.89 8.08
CA GLY A 376 -10.05 -14.37 7.46
C GLY A 376 -10.42 -12.96 7.88
N ALA A 377 -11.46 -12.46 7.24
CA ALA A 377 -11.89 -11.07 7.38
C ALA A 377 -12.58 -10.83 8.72
N GLY A 378 -12.58 -9.58 9.17
CA GLY A 378 -13.29 -9.18 10.37
C GLY A 378 -13.33 -7.68 10.52
N ASP A 379 -14.45 -7.22 11.04
CA ASP A 379 -14.74 -5.85 11.43
C ASP A 379 -15.50 -5.84 12.76
N SER A 380 -15.68 -4.65 13.31
CA SER A 380 -16.36 -4.48 14.58
C SER A 380 -17.07 -3.15 14.63
N ILE A 381 -18.04 -3.05 15.52
CA ILE A 381 -18.61 -1.78 15.93
C ILE A 381 -18.04 -1.38 17.28
N ARG A 382 -18.15 -0.08 17.58
CA ARG A 382 -18.16 0.43 18.93
C ARG A 382 -19.54 1.00 19.19
N GLN A 383 -20.08 0.73 20.38
CA GLN A 383 -21.33 1.32 20.85
C GLN A 383 -21.04 2.23 22.06
N PRO A 384 -21.83 3.28 22.28
CA PRO A 384 -21.71 4.10 23.48
C PRO A 384 -22.04 3.27 24.72
N VAL A 385 -21.15 3.33 25.73
CA VAL A 385 -21.33 2.72 27.04
C VAL A 385 -21.41 3.75 28.16
N VAL A 386 -21.06 5.00 27.87
CA VAL A 386 -21.22 6.16 28.74
C VAL A 386 -21.98 7.25 28.00
N LYS A 387 -22.90 7.92 28.69
CA LYS A 387 -23.56 9.12 28.18
C LYS A 387 -22.71 10.34 28.52
N PRO A 388 -22.37 11.22 27.56
CA PRO A 388 -21.72 12.49 27.86
C PRO A 388 -22.51 13.33 28.87
N ASP A 389 -21.80 13.93 29.83
CA ASP A 389 -22.32 14.89 30.82
C ASP A 389 -21.93 16.35 30.50
N ARG A 390 -21.42 16.57 29.28
CA ARG A 390 -20.84 17.81 28.78
C ARG A 390 -21.40 18.13 27.39
N ASP A 391 -21.28 19.39 26.97
CA ASP A 391 -21.76 19.86 25.66
C ASP A 391 -20.78 19.46 24.54
N VAL A 392 -20.80 18.19 24.20
CA VAL A 392 -19.96 17.56 23.17
C VAL A 392 -20.84 16.69 22.27
N ARG A 393 -20.40 16.47 21.04
CA ARG A 393 -21.12 15.62 20.08
C ARG A 393 -20.15 14.64 19.41
N PRO A 394 -20.57 13.40 19.11
CA PRO A 394 -19.78 12.52 18.26
C PRO A 394 -19.48 13.22 16.94
N PHE A 395 -18.20 13.40 16.63
CA PHE A 395 -17.82 14.17 15.45
C PHE A 395 -18.30 13.53 14.15
N GLN A 396 -18.47 12.21 14.12
CA GLN A 396 -19.09 11.53 12.98
C GLN A 396 -20.51 12.05 12.71
N ASP A 397 -21.34 12.26 13.76
CA ASP A 397 -22.67 12.85 13.60
C ASP A 397 -22.59 14.29 13.08
N VAL A 398 -21.60 15.05 13.58
CA VAL A 398 -21.32 16.42 13.13
C VAL A 398 -20.95 16.44 11.65
N LEU A 399 -20.14 15.50 11.16
CA LEU A 399 -19.79 15.39 9.74
C LEU A 399 -21.00 15.05 8.86
N ILE A 400 -21.87 14.14 9.29
CA ILE A 400 -23.11 13.81 8.57
C ILE A 400 -23.99 15.07 8.46
N GLU A 401 -24.18 15.78 9.58
CA GLU A 401 -24.98 16.99 9.62
C GLU A 401 -24.38 18.12 8.76
N LEU A 402 -23.06 18.31 8.83
CA LEU A 402 -22.35 19.30 8.02
C LEU A 402 -22.52 19.00 6.52
N GLY A 403 -22.41 17.74 6.11
CA GLY A 403 -22.66 17.32 4.73
C GLY A 403 -24.07 17.66 4.26
N ALA A 404 -25.08 17.46 5.11
CA ALA A 404 -26.46 17.83 4.81
C ALA A 404 -26.67 19.35 4.75
N ARG A 405 -26.12 20.11 5.71
CA ARG A 405 -26.19 21.58 5.75
C ARG A 405 -25.52 22.24 4.54
N LEU A 406 -24.45 21.63 4.03
CA LEU A 406 -23.76 22.06 2.81
C LEU A 406 -24.46 21.62 1.52
N GLY A 407 -25.54 20.82 1.60
CA GLY A 407 -26.26 20.33 0.43
C GLY A 407 -25.46 19.33 -0.41
N LEU A 408 -24.51 18.60 0.19
CA LEU A 408 -23.68 17.66 -0.56
C LEU A 408 -24.54 16.51 -1.12
N PRO A 409 -24.45 16.18 -2.43
CA PRO A 409 -25.38 15.24 -3.07
C PRO A 409 -25.48 13.85 -2.42
N ALA A 410 -24.40 13.39 -1.76
CA ALA A 410 -24.38 12.11 -1.06
C ALA A 410 -25.07 12.13 0.31
N PHE A 411 -25.34 13.32 0.87
CA PHE A 411 -25.87 13.54 2.22
C PHE A 411 -27.27 14.17 2.24
N VAL A 412 -27.83 14.54 1.08
CA VAL A 412 -29.20 15.02 0.95
C VAL A 412 -30.05 14.13 0.04
N LYS A 413 -31.37 14.21 0.21
CA LYS A 413 -32.37 13.65 -0.71
C LYS A 413 -32.67 14.68 -1.82
N GLU A 414 -33.51 14.30 -2.78
CA GLU A 414 -33.93 15.19 -3.87
C GLU A 414 -34.65 16.46 -3.37
N ASP A 415 -35.31 16.38 -2.22
CA ASP A 415 -35.99 17.51 -1.56
C ASP A 415 -35.05 18.37 -0.69
N GLY A 416 -33.75 18.06 -0.66
CA GLY A 416 -32.74 18.76 0.15
C GLY A 416 -32.71 18.35 1.62
N SER A 417 -33.61 17.48 2.10
CA SER A 417 -33.59 16.99 3.47
C SER A 417 -32.39 16.04 3.72
N PRO A 418 -31.91 15.93 4.97
CA PRO A 418 -30.82 15.01 5.31
C PRO A 418 -31.13 13.57 4.89
N ARG A 419 -30.16 12.92 4.23
CA ARG A 419 -30.27 11.51 3.82
C ARG A 419 -30.11 10.56 4.99
N TYR A 420 -29.19 10.86 5.90
CA TYR A 420 -28.93 10.09 7.10
C TYR A 420 -29.28 10.93 8.32
N LYS A 421 -29.93 10.31 9.30
CA LYS A 421 -30.32 10.95 10.55
C LYS A 421 -29.10 11.22 11.45
N ASP A 422 -28.23 10.22 11.58
CA ASP A 422 -27.07 10.18 12.46
C ASP A 422 -26.05 9.15 11.94
N TYR A 423 -24.92 8.98 12.61
CA TYR A 423 -23.88 8.05 12.20
C TYR A 423 -24.30 6.57 12.28
N PRO A 424 -25.07 6.09 13.27
CA PRO A 424 -25.66 4.75 13.26
C PRO A 424 -26.48 4.46 12.00
N ASP A 425 -27.34 5.39 11.60
CA ASP A 425 -28.11 5.30 10.35
C ASP A 425 -27.18 5.23 9.12
N TYR A 426 -26.13 6.06 9.10
CA TYR A 426 -25.09 5.99 8.07
C TYR A 426 -24.38 4.63 8.03
N ILE A 427 -23.98 4.05 9.17
CA ILE A 427 -23.30 2.75 9.21
C ILE A 427 -24.14 1.66 8.55
N VAL A 428 -25.45 1.66 8.78
CA VAL A 428 -26.36 0.64 8.25
C VAL A 428 -26.67 0.86 6.77
N ASN A 429 -27.03 2.10 6.42
CA ASN A 429 -27.68 2.42 5.15
C ASN A 429 -26.74 2.98 4.09
N HIS A 430 -25.56 3.47 4.45
CA HIS A 430 -24.59 3.92 3.45
C HIS A 430 -24.06 2.73 2.64
N GLU A 431 -24.04 2.89 1.33
CA GLU A 431 -23.41 1.95 0.41
C GLU A 431 -22.36 2.70 -0.41
N ARG A 432 -21.10 2.27 -0.30
CA ARG A 432 -20.00 2.81 -1.12
C ARG A 432 -20.17 2.40 -2.58
N THR A 433 -20.63 1.17 -2.78
CA THR A 433 -21.08 0.59 -4.05
C THR A 433 -22.29 -0.29 -3.75
N PRO A 434 -23.15 -0.61 -4.73
CA PRO A 434 -24.33 -1.44 -4.49
C PRO A 434 -24.02 -2.71 -3.69
N GLY A 435 -24.66 -2.88 -2.53
CA GLY A 435 -24.47 -4.01 -1.62
C GLY A 435 -23.26 -3.92 -0.68
N VAL A 436 -22.38 -2.93 -0.78
CA VAL A 436 -21.17 -2.82 0.05
C VAL A 436 -21.26 -1.60 0.95
N GLY A 437 -21.51 -1.84 2.24
CA GLY A 437 -21.55 -0.81 3.28
C GLY A 437 -20.26 -0.75 4.12
N PRO A 438 -20.25 0.08 5.18
CA PRO A 438 -19.14 0.20 6.12
C PRO A 438 -18.80 -1.10 6.86
N LEU A 439 -19.79 -1.96 7.12
CA LEU A 439 -19.64 -3.25 7.80
C LEU A 439 -19.94 -4.41 6.84
N ALA A 440 -19.15 -5.47 6.89
CA ALA A 440 -19.31 -6.67 6.06
C ALA A 440 -20.16 -7.76 6.73
N GLY A 441 -20.29 -7.78 8.05
CA GLY A 441 -21.09 -8.75 8.78
C GLY A 441 -22.60 -8.47 8.71
N PHE A 442 -23.40 -9.54 8.74
CA PHE A 442 -24.87 -9.48 8.84
C PHE A 442 -25.53 -8.59 7.79
N ARG A 443 -25.10 -8.72 6.52
CA ARG A 443 -25.69 -8.02 5.36
C ARG A 443 -26.91 -8.77 4.82
N GLY A 444 -27.64 -8.14 3.90
CA GLY A 444 -28.91 -8.63 3.39
C GLY A 444 -30.04 -8.33 4.37
N LYS A 445 -31.27 -8.15 3.87
CA LYS A 445 -32.41 -7.67 4.68
C LYS A 445 -32.70 -8.50 5.95
N ASP A 446 -32.30 -9.78 5.97
CA ASP A 446 -32.47 -10.71 7.08
C ASP A 446 -31.17 -10.95 7.90
N GLY A 447 -30.05 -10.35 7.47
CA GLY A 447 -28.73 -10.52 8.08
C GLY A 447 -28.00 -11.83 7.70
N SER A 448 -28.48 -12.56 6.69
CA SER A 448 -27.90 -13.86 6.29
C SER A 448 -26.65 -13.76 5.41
N LYS A 449 -26.40 -12.59 4.80
CA LYS A 449 -25.29 -12.38 3.86
C LYS A 449 -24.07 -11.78 4.57
N LYS A 450 -22.93 -11.82 3.87
CA LYS A 450 -21.66 -11.21 4.30
C LYS A 450 -20.93 -10.56 3.14
N GLY A 451 -20.16 -9.51 3.40
CA GLY A 451 -19.39 -8.76 2.42
C GLY A 451 -20.26 -7.92 1.49
N VAL A 452 -21.07 -8.58 0.66
CA VAL A 452 -21.99 -7.96 -0.30
C VAL A 452 -23.43 -8.33 0.03
N GLY A 453 -24.28 -7.34 0.24
CA GLY A 453 -25.71 -7.48 0.48
C GLY A 453 -26.37 -6.16 0.86
N GLU A 454 -27.67 -6.10 0.69
CA GLU A 454 -28.51 -4.95 1.00
C GLU A 454 -28.35 -4.50 2.48
N PRO A 455 -28.62 -3.22 2.80
CA PRO A 455 -28.70 -2.77 4.18
C PRO A 455 -29.64 -3.65 5.02
N ASN A 456 -29.18 -4.00 6.22
CA ASN A 456 -29.94 -4.77 7.19
C ASN A 456 -30.38 -3.83 8.33
N PRO A 457 -31.69 -3.59 8.54
CA PRO A 457 -32.15 -2.70 9.60
C PRO A 457 -31.69 -3.15 11.01
N ASP A 458 -31.46 -4.45 11.20
CA ASP A 458 -31.01 -5.02 12.48
C ASP A 458 -29.49 -5.17 12.56
N GLN A 459 -28.71 -4.65 11.60
CA GLN A 459 -27.27 -4.93 11.50
C GLN A 459 -26.52 -4.63 12.81
N LEU A 460 -26.71 -3.43 13.36
CA LEU A 460 -26.02 -3.03 14.60
C LEU A 460 -26.42 -3.91 15.79
N GLN A 461 -27.70 -4.29 15.89
CA GLN A 461 -28.20 -5.18 16.93
C GLN A 461 -27.56 -6.57 16.83
N ARG A 462 -27.42 -7.11 15.61
CA ARG A 462 -26.71 -8.38 15.37
C ARG A 462 -25.25 -8.31 15.79
N TYR A 463 -24.57 -7.18 15.54
CA TYR A 463 -23.22 -6.98 16.05
C TYR A 463 -23.19 -6.95 17.58
N ILE A 464 -24.11 -6.23 18.23
CA ILE A 464 -24.19 -6.19 19.71
C ILE A 464 -24.37 -7.60 20.29
N GLU A 465 -25.32 -8.36 19.75
CA GLU A 465 -25.57 -9.76 20.13
C GLU A 465 -24.33 -10.65 19.94
N ASN A 466 -23.52 -10.33 18.93
CA ASN A 466 -22.25 -11.00 18.65
C ASN A 466 -21.03 -10.35 19.33
N GLY A 467 -21.26 -9.60 20.43
CA GLY A 467 -20.20 -9.00 21.24
C GLY A 467 -19.47 -7.83 20.59
N CYS A 468 -20.13 -7.12 19.68
CA CYS A 468 -19.62 -6.01 18.85
C CYS A 468 -18.60 -6.41 17.77
N PHE A 469 -18.39 -7.70 17.52
CA PHE A 469 -17.44 -8.19 16.51
C PHE A 469 -18.14 -8.96 15.41
N TRP A 470 -17.52 -9.02 14.23
CA TRP A 470 -17.83 -10.02 13.22
C TRP A 470 -16.53 -10.58 12.65
N ARG A 471 -16.52 -11.89 12.38
CA ARG A 471 -15.38 -12.59 11.78
C ARG A 471 -15.87 -13.63 10.79
N ASP A 472 -15.18 -13.69 9.66
CA ASP A 472 -15.26 -14.80 8.72
C ASP A 472 -14.02 -15.67 8.88
N HIS A 473 -14.21 -16.98 8.91
CA HIS A 473 -13.12 -17.94 9.02
C HIS A 473 -12.87 -18.58 7.66
N LEU A 474 -11.64 -18.43 7.15
CA LEU A 474 -11.21 -19.11 5.94
C LEU A 474 -11.14 -20.63 6.19
N PRO A 475 -11.68 -21.46 5.30
CA PRO A 475 -11.47 -22.90 5.38
C PRO A 475 -9.98 -23.23 5.22
N PRO A 476 -9.52 -24.38 5.73
CA PRO A 476 -8.11 -24.78 5.68
C PRO A 476 -7.47 -24.65 4.29
N GLU A 477 -8.20 -25.01 3.22
CA GLU A 477 -7.69 -24.93 1.84
C GLU A 477 -7.35 -23.51 1.39
N GLN A 478 -7.86 -22.46 2.05
CA GLN A 478 -7.66 -21.06 1.68
C GLN A 478 -6.63 -20.33 2.57
N GLN A 479 -6.00 -21.04 3.51
CA GLN A 479 -5.14 -20.41 4.52
C GLN A 479 -3.80 -19.89 3.96
N TYR A 480 -3.35 -20.38 2.80
CA TYR A 480 -2.06 -20.06 2.19
C TYR A 480 -2.18 -19.93 0.68
N PHE A 481 -1.11 -19.42 0.05
CA PHE A 481 -1.03 -19.15 -1.38
C PHE A 481 -2.18 -18.27 -1.88
N LYS A 482 -2.70 -17.36 -1.07
CA LYS A 482 -3.89 -16.55 -1.36
C LYS A 482 -3.80 -15.77 -2.68
N HIS A 483 -2.58 -15.46 -3.12
CA HIS A 483 -2.30 -14.80 -4.38
C HIS A 483 -2.55 -15.68 -5.63
N ALA A 484 -2.61 -17.01 -5.46
CA ALA A 484 -2.79 -17.99 -6.55
C ALA A 484 -3.76 -19.12 -6.21
N ASN A 485 -4.41 -19.10 -5.05
CA ASN A 485 -5.36 -20.10 -4.60
C ASN A 485 -6.76 -19.79 -5.15
N ARG A 486 -7.29 -20.70 -5.98
CA ARG A 486 -8.57 -20.48 -6.69
C ARG A 486 -9.73 -20.25 -5.73
N ALA A 487 -9.87 -21.10 -4.71
CA ALA A 487 -10.95 -21.01 -3.73
C ALA A 487 -10.90 -19.69 -2.95
N TYR A 488 -9.70 -19.25 -2.54
CA TYR A 488 -9.54 -17.97 -1.86
C TYR A 488 -9.89 -16.79 -2.76
N LEU A 489 -9.38 -16.77 -4.00
CA LEU A 489 -9.60 -15.66 -4.93
C LEU A 489 -11.09 -15.52 -5.30
N ASP A 490 -11.78 -16.64 -5.49
CA ASP A 490 -13.22 -16.65 -5.74
C ASP A 490 -14.01 -16.11 -4.52
N GLN A 491 -13.66 -16.55 -3.31
CA GLN A 491 -14.26 -16.03 -2.07
C GLN A 491 -13.94 -14.54 -1.85
N ALA A 492 -12.70 -14.12 -2.08
CA ALA A 492 -12.29 -12.73 -1.93
C ALA A 492 -13.04 -11.81 -2.92
N LYS A 493 -13.27 -12.27 -4.15
CA LYS A 493 -14.13 -11.57 -5.13
C LYS A 493 -15.58 -11.53 -4.65
N ALA A 494 -16.14 -12.65 -4.19
CA ALA A 494 -17.51 -12.72 -3.69
C ALA A 494 -17.75 -11.82 -2.46
N MET A 495 -16.72 -11.62 -1.64
CA MET A 495 -16.74 -10.70 -0.49
C MET A 495 -16.49 -9.23 -0.87
N GLY A 496 -16.21 -8.92 -2.14
CA GLY A 496 -15.90 -7.55 -2.59
C GLY A 496 -14.50 -7.05 -2.20
N LEU A 497 -13.58 -7.93 -1.80
CA LEU A 497 -12.21 -7.56 -1.42
C LEU A 497 -11.33 -7.25 -2.63
N ILE A 498 -11.59 -7.95 -3.75
CA ILE A 498 -10.91 -7.78 -5.05
C ILE A 498 -11.94 -7.76 -6.19
N GLY A 499 -11.61 -7.10 -7.31
CA GLY A 499 -12.53 -6.97 -8.45
C GLY A 499 -12.62 -8.21 -9.34
N LYS A 500 -11.55 -9.03 -9.38
CA LYS A 500 -11.45 -10.24 -10.21
C LYS A 500 -10.75 -11.34 -9.44
N ALA A 501 -11.13 -12.59 -9.71
CA ALA A 501 -10.51 -13.78 -9.12
C ALA A 501 -9.35 -14.27 -10.00
N ASP A 502 -8.52 -13.34 -10.45
CA ASP A 502 -7.32 -13.63 -11.25
C ASP A 502 -6.13 -13.80 -10.31
N GLN A 503 -5.04 -14.38 -10.82
CA GLN A 503 -3.79 -14.44 -10.09
C GLN A 503 -3.31 -13.05 -9.70
N ILE A 504 -2.88 -12.89 -8.45
CA ILE A 504 -2.20 -11.68 -7.99
C ILE A 504 -0.70 -11.92 -8.16
N VAL A 505 -0.13 -11.37 -9.24
CA VAL A 505 1.28 -11.52 -9.57
C VAL A 505 2.13 -10.58 -8.71
N MET A 506 3.09 -11.14 -7.96
CA MET A 506 4.05 -10.36 -7.19
C MET A 506 5.10 -9.72 -8.12
N GLN A 507 5.37 -8.43 -7.91
CA GLN A 507 6.19 -7.64 -8.83
C GLN A 507 7.62 -7.48 -8.29
N ILE A 508 8.59 -8.15 -8.93
CA ILE A 508 10.03 -7.93 -8.73
C ILE A 508 10.43 -6.64 -9.47
N TRP A 509 10.13 -6.58 -10.77
CA TRP A 509 10.30 -5.40 -11.60
C TRP A 509 9.05 -4.51 -11.54
N SER A 510 9.21 -3.23 -11.22
CA SER A 510 8.11 -2.26 -11.14
C SER A 510 8.03 -1.43 -12.42
N GLU A 511 7.15 -1.82 -13.33
CA GLU A 511 6.89 -1.04 -14.54
C GLU A 511 6.35 0.38 -14.25
N PRO A 512 5.47 0.63 -13.24
CA PRO A 512 5.08 2.00 -12.89
C PRO A 512 6.27 2.90 -12.57
N LEU A 513 7.27 2.40 -11.84
CA LEU A 513 8.51 3.16 -11.57
C LEU A 513 9.33 3.38 -12.84
N GLN A 514 9.43 2.38 -13.71
CA GLN A 514 10.11 2.55 -15.00
C GLN A 514 9.44 3.62 -15.86
N LYS A 515 8.10 3.70 -15.89
CA LYS A 515 7.38 4.77 -16.60
C LYS A 515 7.72 6.15 -16.04
N PHE A 516 7.87 6.30 -14.72
CA PHE A 516 8.36 7.55 -14.12
C PHE A 516 9.81 7.86 -14.52
N ARG A 517 10.69 6.86 -14.55
CA ARG A 517 12.08 7.03 -15.02
C ARG A 517 12.14 7.45 -16.49
N LEU A 518 11.40 6.78 -17.38
CA LEU A 518 11.29 7.13 -18.79
C LEU A 518 10.78 8.57 -19.00
N ALA A 519 9.82 9.01 -18.19
CA ALA A 519 9.35 10.40 -18.22
C ALA A 519 10.45 11.40 -17.88
N ALA A 520 11.30 11.08 -16.90
CA ALA A 520 12.47 11.89 -16.58
C ALA A 520 13.54 11.87 -17.70
N GLU A 521 13.60 10.80 -18.48
CA GLU A 521 14.50 10.64 -19.63
C GLU A 521 13.97 11.30 -20.91
N GLY A 522 12.76 11.86 -20.87
CA GLY A 522 12.20 12.63 -21.99
C GLY A 522 11.13 11.90 -22.80
N HIS A 523 10.63 10.77 -22.33
CA HIS A 523 9.61 9.97 -23.00
C HIS A 523 8.21 10.14 -22.39
N GLY A 524 7.16 9.91 -23.17
CA GLY A 524 5.77 10.05 -22.71
C GLY A 524 5.27 11.51 -22.70
N ALA A 525 3.95 11.65 -22.54
CA ALA A 525 3.28 12.95 -22.66
C ALA A 525 3.53 13.88 -21.47
N LYS A 526 3.70 13.32 -20.26
CA LYS A 526 3.98 14.07 -19.04
C LYS A 526 5.40 13.83 -18.59
N GLN A 527 6.13 14.92 -18.35
CA GLN A 527 7.52 14.88 -17.88
C GLN A 527 7.68 15.69 -16.59
N PRO A 528 8.65 15.33 -15.73
CA PRO A 528 8.91 16.10 -14.52
C PRO A 528 9.47 17.48 -14.86
N PRO A 529 9.17 18.50 -14.03
CA PRO A 529 9.88 19.78 -14.04
C PRO A 529 11.40 19.58 -13.95
N ALA A 530 12.16 20.49 -14.55
CA ALA A 530 13.62 20.37 -14.67
C ALA A 530 14.31 20.11 -13.32
N HIS A 531 13.89 20.78 -12.25
CA HIS A 531 14.47 20.65 -10.91
C HIS A 531 14.18 19.30 -10.23
N LEU A 532 13.16 18.55 -10.67
CA LEU A 532 12.82 17.22 -10.14
C LEU A 532 13.29 16.08 -11.05
N ARG A 533 13.67 16.38 -12.29
CA ARG A 533 13.99 15.37 -13.32
C ARG A 533 15.04 14.38 -12.85
N GLU A 534 16.16 14.85 -12.31
CA GLU A 534 17.24 13.98 -11.86
C GLU A 534 16.82 13.10 -10.67
N ARG A 535 16.03 13.67 -9.73
CA ARG A 535 15.49 12.94 -8.59
C ARG A 535 14.59 11.79 -9.06
N VAL A 536 13.67 12.06 -9.99
CA VAL A 536 12.77 11.04 -10.55
C VAL A 536 13.58 9.97 -11.28
N ARG A 537 14.49 10.37 -12.18
CA ARG A 537 15.35 9.46 -12.94
C ARG A 537 16.16 8.53 -12.03
N ARG A 538 16.76 9.08 -10.98
CA ARG A 538 17.60 8.33 -10.03
C ARG A 538 16.81 7.37 -9.17
N TYR A 539 15.71 7.82 -8.56
CA TYR A 539 15.03 7.07 -7.50
C TYR A 539 13.82 6.26 -7.95
N CYS A 540 13.26 6.49 -9.13
CA CYS A 540 12.21 5.63 -9.70
C CYS A 540 12.80 4.39 -10.39
N ASP A 541 13.63 3.64 -9.67
CA ASP A 541 14.25 2.43 -10.20
C ASP A 541 13.27 1.24 -10.17
N PRO A 542 13.10 0.52 -11.29
CA PRO A 542 12.19 -0.62 -11.36
C PRO A 542 12.63 -1.79 -10.49
N LEU A 543 13.89 -1.88 -10.08
CA LEU A 543 14.35 -2.80 -9.04
C LEU A 543 14.66 -2.03 -7.74
N PRO A 544 14.59 -2.67 -6.57
CA PRO A 544 15.02 -2.05 -5.31
C PRO A 544 16.47 -1.56 -5.37
N ILE A 545 16.72 -0.33 -4.95
CA ILE A 545 18.08 0.22 -4.82
C ILE A 545 18.32 0.71 -3.40
N TRP A 546 19.58 0.79 -3.00
CA TRP A 546 19.94 1.49 -1.77
C TRP A 546 20.60 2.83 -2.11
N TYR A 547 20.22 3.87 -1.38
CA TYR A 547 20.93 5.14 -1.31
C TYR A 547 20.99 5.60 0.16
N ALA A 548 21.98 6.41 0.50
CA ALA A 548 22.06 7.01 1.82
C ALA A 548 20.78 7.84 2.07
N PRO A 549 20.17 7.76 3.27
CA PRO A 549 19.05 8.63 3.61
C PRO A 549 19.37 10.11 3.34
N LEU A 550 18.33 10.90 3.07
CA LEU A 550 18.47 12.28 2.58
C LEU A 550 18.44 13.28 3.74
N GLU A 551 17.87 12.84 4.86
CA GLU A 551 17.81 13.55 6.14
C GLU A 551 19.11 13.55 6.94
#